data_AF-M7CXX9-F1
#
_entry.id   AF-M7CXX9-F1
#
_cell.length_a   1.000
_cell.length_b   1.000
_cell.length_c   1.000
_cell.angle_alpha   90.00
_cell.angle_beta   90.00
_cell.angle_gamma   90.00
#
_symmetry.space_group_name_H-M   'P 1'
#
loop_
_entity.id
_entity.type
_entity.pdbx_description
1 polymer ?
#
loop_
_entity_poly.entity_id
_entity_poly.type
_entity_poly.pdbx_seq_one_letter_code
_entity_poly.pdbx_strand_id
1 'polypeptide(L)'
;MEKSWMAGFCCMGLLASQTVLADTYLCVAEGAAGVRHTADGDISASVYDHKSLQFIQSNLSGEWVVKVPGDDSAIFDSCVSEFLCESSRGAAGSFFRTTEGLFSATIILGDGTAWDTVVAKGYCTKLD
;
A
#
# COMPACT_ATOMS: atom_id res chain seq x y z
N MET A 1 -46.80 -46.17 -20.96
CA MET A 1 -45.61 -46.35 -21.82
C MET A 1 -45.92 -45.52 -23.05
N GLU A 2 -45.27 -44.40 -23.36
CA GLU A 2 -43.82 -44.16 -23.50
C GLU A 2 -43.39 -42.77 -23.01
N LYS A 3 -42.08 -42.63 -22.80
CA LYS A 3 -41.40 -41.57 -22.05
C LYS A 3 -41.00 -40.38 -22.93
N SER A 4 -41.16 -39.20 -22.36
CA SER A 4 -40.56 -37.92 -22.73
C SER A 4 -39.02 -37.98 -22.77
N TRP A 5 -38.42 -37.35 -23.79
CA TRP A 5 -37.01 -36.97 -23.82
C TRP A 5 -36.89 -35.57 -24.45
N MET A 6 -36.72 -34.53 -23.64
CA MET A 6 -36.12 -33.26 -24.06
C MET A 6 -34.74 -33.18 -23.43
N ALA A 7 -33.71 -33.32 -24.26
CA ALA A 7 -32.32 -33.18 -23.87
C ALA A 7 -32.03 -31.71 -23.52
N GLY A 8 -31.58 -31.48 -22.30
CA GLY A 8 -31.17 -30.18 -21.79
C GLY A 8 -29.89 -29.70 -22.48
N PHE A 9 -29.97 -28.53 -23.10
CA PHE A 9 -28.81 -27.70 -23.43
C PHE A 9 -28.43 -26.93 -22.16
N CYS A 10 -27.65 -27.57 -21.29
CA CYS A 10 -26.98 -26.88 -20.20
C CYS A 10 -25.82 -26.09 -20.84
N CYS A 11 -26.06 -24.81 -21.14
CA CYS A 11 -25.00 -23.83 -21.35
C CYS A 11 -24.21 -23.72 -20.05
N MET A 12 -23.27 -24.64 -19.88
CA MET A 12 -22.25 -24.60 -18.83
C MET A 12 -21.29 -23.49 -19.25
N GLY A 13 -21.66 -22.26 -18.90
CA GLY A 13 -20.81 -21.10 -19.05
C GLY A 13 -19.52 -21.38 -18.29
N LEU A 14 -18.43 -21.56 -19.04
CA LEU A 14 -17.09 -21.44 -18.48
C LEU A 14 -16.98 -20.03 -17.91
N LEU A 15 -17.20 -19.90 -16.60
CA LEU A 15 -16.67 -18.78 -15.83
C LEU A 15 -15.15 -18.94 -15.90
N ALA A 16 -14.53 -18.29 -16.88
CA ALA A 16 -13.11 -18.07 -16.87
C ALA A 16 -12.81 -17.35 -15.56
N SER A 17 -12.21 -18.07 -14.61
CA SER A 17 -11.57 -17.47 -13.45
C SER A 17 -10.53 -16.49 -13.98
N GLN A 18 -10.89 -15.21 -14.06
CA GLN A 18 -9.92 -14.18 -14.36
C GLN A 18 -9.04 -14.09 -13.12
N THR A 19 -7.87 -14.73 -13.17
CA THR A 19 -6.80 -14.43 -12.23
C THR A 19 -6.41 -12.99 -12.50
N VAL A 20 -7.06 -12.06 -11.81
CA VAL A 20 -6.59 -10.69 -11.68
C VAL A 20 -5.31 -10.79 -10.90
N LEU A 21 -4.17 -10.80 -11.59
CA LEU A 21 -2.88 -10.63 -10.95
C LEU A 21 -2.93 -9.23 -10.33
N ALA A 22 -2.92 -9.20 -9.00
CA ALA A 22 -2.87 -7.96 -8.24
C ALA A 22 -1.58 -7.24 -8.62
N ASP A 23 -1.69 -6.12 -9.35
CA ASP A 23 -0.53 -5.27 -9.62
C ASP A 23 0.13 -4.92 -8.28
N THR A 24 1.38 -5.33 -8.12
CA THR A 24 2.12 -5.19 -6.86
C THR A 24 3.44 -4.51 -7.12
N TYR A 25 3.83 -3.58 -6.26
CA TYR A 25 5.07 -2.83 -6.33
C TYR A 25 5.79 -2.91 -5.00
N LEU A 26 7.09 -3.23 -5.03
CA LEU A 26 7.99 -3.10 -3.89
C LEU A 26 8.71 -1.76 -3.98
N CYS A 27 8.51 -0.92 -2.97
CA CYS A 27 9.06 0.42 -2.87
C CYS A 27 10.11 0.48 -1.77
N VAL A 28 11.35 0.77 -2.14
CA VAL A 28 12.50 0.79 -1.23
C VAL A 28 13.03 2.20 -1.11
N ALA A 29 13.04 2.75 0.11
CA ALA A 29 13.57 4.08 0.35
C ALA A 29 15.10 4.10 0.11
N GLU A 30 15.58 5.16 -0.54
CA GLU A 30 17.02 5.46 -0.67
C GLU A 30 17.45 6.61 0.24
N GLY A 31 16.49 7.37 0.76
CA GLY A 31 16.72 8.44 1.72
C GLY A 31 15.50 8.69 2.59
N ALA A 32 15.75 9.02 3.86
CA ALA A 32 14.70 9.35 4.81
C ALA A 32 15.18 10.41 5.82
N ALA A 33 14.31 11.38 6.09
CA ALA A 33 14.56 12.42 7.08
C ALA A 33 13.24 12.80 7.76
N GLY A 34 13.32 13.34 8.97
CA GLY A 34 12.11 13.68 9.70
C GLY A 34 12.36 14.60 10.88
N VAL A 35 11.26 14.94 11.53
CA VAL A 35 11.24 15.77 12.73
C VAL A 35 10.59 14.97 13.84
N ARG A 36 11.26 14.90 14.98
CA ARG A 36 10.76 14.32 16.23
C ARG A 36 10.22 15.43 17.12
N HIS A 37 9.07 15.20 17.73
CA HIS A 37 8.51 15.98 18.83
C HIS A 37 8.32 15.07 20.05
N THR A 38 8.94 15.41 21.18
CA THR A 38 8.78 14.66 22.44
C THR A 38 7.70 15.27 23.32
N ALA A 39 7.17 14.49 24.27
CA ALA A 39 6.15 14.97 25.23
C ALA A 39 6.63 16.14 26.09
N ASP A 40 7.95 16.27 26.30
CA ASP A 40 8.57 17.37 27.05
C ASP A 40 8.70 18.67 26.21
N GLY A 41 8.28 18.62 24.93
CA GLY A 41 8.27 19.77 24.02
C GLY A 41 9.53 19.95 23.19
N ASP A 42 10.49 19.01 23.25
CA ASP A 42 11.69 19.08 22.42
C ASP A 42 11.35 18.73 20.97
N ILE A 43 11.85 19.55 20.04
CA ILE A 43 11.72 19.34 18.60
C ILE A 43 13.11 19.20 17.99
N SER A 44 13.35 18.11 17.27
CA SER A 44 14.65 17.87 16.63
C SER A 44 14.48 17.26 15.24
N ALA A 45 15.40 17.58 14.34
CA ALA A 45 15.46 17.00 13.01
C ALA A 45 16.50 15.89 12.96
N SER A 46 16.26 14.85 12.17
CA SER A 46 17.19 13.72 12.01
C SER A 46 17.09 13.09 10.64
N VAL A 47 18.21 12.52 10.20
CA VAL A 47 18.25 11.57 9.07
C VAL A 47 17.97 10.18 9.65
N TYR A 48 17.04 9.47 9.04
CA TYR A 48 16.63 8.13 9.48
C TYR A 48 17.35 7.07 8.64
N ASP A 49 17.53 5.88 9.21
CA ASP A 49 17.97 4.72 8.42
C ASP A 49 16.87 4.34 7.42
N HIS A 50 17.14 4.55 6.14
CA HIS A 50 16.19 4.28 5.07
C HIS A 50 16.03 2.78 4.79
N LYS A 51 16.98 1.94 5.21
CA LYS A 51 16.98 0.50 4.85
C LYS A 51 15.79 -0.26 5.44
N SER A 52 15.25 0.22 6.55
CA SER A 52 14.06 -0.32 7.20
C SER A 52 12.75 0.23 6.62
N LEU A 53 12.79 1.23 5.75
CA LEU A 53 11.61 1.89 5.19
C LEU A 53 11.30 1.32 3.81
N GLN A 54 10.55 0.23 3.82
CA GLN A 54 10.06 -0.45 2.64
C GLN A 54 8.55 -0.52 2.65
N PHE A 55 7.95 -0.44 1.47
CA PHE A 55 6.50 -0.46 1.30
C PHE A 55 6.13 -1.42 0.17
N ILE A 56 5.01 -2.11 0.34
CA ILE A 56 4.36 -2.87 -0.73
C ILE A 56 3.09 -2.12 -1.07
N GLN A 57 2.99 -1.64 -2.30
CA GLN A 57 1.75 -1.11 -2.84
C GLN A 57 1.11 -2.18 -3.73
N SER A 58 -0.13 -2.55 -3.46
CA SER A 58 -0.82 -3.61 -4.22
C SER A 58 -2.26 -3.25 -4.54
N ASN A 59 -2.74 -3.68 -5.70
CA ASN A 59 -4.16 -3.63 -6.07
C ASN A 59 -4.85 -4.93 -5.63
N LEU A 60 -5.59 -4.87 -4.53
CA LEU A 60 -6.38 -5.98 -4.03
C LEU A 60 -7.83 -5.81 -4.50
N SER A 61 -8.22 -6.59 -5.51
CA SER A 61 -9.61 -6.66 -5.99
C SER A 61 -10.20 -5.31 -6.45
N GLY A 62 -9.38 -4.44 -7.03
CA GLY A 62 -9.77 -3.11 -7.49
C GLY A 62 -9.45 -1.98 -6.52
N GLU A 63 -9.01 -2.30 -5.31
CA GLU A 63 -8.63 -1.31 -4.29
C GLU A 63 -7.12 -1.30 -4.09
N TRP A 64 -6.52 -0.12 -4.17
CA TRP A 64 -5.11 0.04 -3.85
C TRP A 64 -4.91 0.14 -2.35
N VAL A 65 -3.85 -0.49 -1.86
CA VAL A 65 -3.40 -0.39 -0.47
C VAL A 65 -1.88 -0.34 -0.42
N VAL A 66 -1.33 0.21 0.66
CA VAL A 66 0.09 0.21 0.96
C VAL A 66 0.32 -0.39 2.35
N LYS A 67 1.26 -1.31 2.44
CA LYS A 67 1.65 -2.01 3.68
C LYS A 67 3.16 -2.05 3.84
N VAL A 68 3.62 -2.37 5.04
CA VAL A 68 5.03 -2.69 5.31
C VAL A 68 5.27 -4.18 5.01
N PRO A 69 6.40 -4.58 4.40
CA PRO A 69 6.72 -5.99 4.23
C PRO A 69 6.69 -6.75 5.57
N GLY A 70 5.97 -7.87 5.60
CA GLY A 70 5.81 -8.69 6.82
C GLY A 70 4.71 -8.25 7.77
N ASP A 71 4.04 -7.12 7.50
CA ASP A 71 2.80 -6.72 8.17
C ASP A 71 1.62 -6.91 7.21
N ASP A 72 0.57 -7.57 7.68
CA ASP A 72 -0.65 -7.79 6.91
C ASP A 72 -1.58 -6.56 6.95
N SER A 73 -1.33 -5.62 7.87
CA SER A 73 -2.11 -4.41 8.00
C SER A 73 -1.68 -3.36 6.97
N ALA A 74 -2.65 -2.84 6.22
CA ALA A 74 -2.41 -1.66 5.40
C ALA A 74 -2.18 -0.43 6.29
N ILE A 75 -1.11 0.30 6.01
CA ILE A 75 -0.79 1.59 6.66
C ILE A 75 -1.47 2.76 5.93
N PHE A 76 -1.63 2.61 4.60
CA PHE A 76 -2.42 3.50 3.75
C PHE A 76 -3.44 2.65 3.01
N ASP A 77 -4.69 2.71 3.47
CA ASP A 77 -5.82 1.89 3.05
C ASP A 77 -6.89 2.71 2.32
N SER A 78 -6.68 4.02 2.15
CA SER A 78 -7.54 4.90 1.39
C SER A 78 -6.77 5.51 0.22
N CYS A 79 -6.83 4.86 -0.94
CA CYS A 79 -6.16 5.35 -2.14
C CYS A 79 -7.13 6.09 -3.07
N VAL A 80 -6.88 7.38 -3.26
CA VAL A 80 -7.62 8.23 -4.22
C VAL A 80 -7.29 7.84 -5.66
N SER A 81 -6.10 7.27 -5.87
CA SER A 81 -5.64 6.73 -7.16
C SER A 81 -4.60 5.64 -6.95
N GLU A 82 -4.18 4.96 -8.02
CA GLU A 82 -3.04 4.04 -7.98
C GLU A 82 -1.70 4.69 -7.59
N PHE A 83 -1.66 6.02 -7.55
CA PHE A 83 -0.46 6.82 -7.29
C PHE A 83 -0.50 7.54 -5.96
N LEU A 84 -1.66 7.62 -5.30
CA LEU A 84 -1.84 8.40 -4.08
C LEU A 84 -2.70 7.64 -3.07
N CYS A 85 -2.11 7.36 -1.92
CA CYS A 85 -2.72 6.65 -0.82
C CYS A 85 -2.57 7.42 0.49
N GLU A 86 -3.60 7.39 1.31
CA GLU A 86 -3.67 8.02 2.62
C GLU A 86 -4.17 6.99 3.65
N SER A 87 -3.99 7.30 4.93
CA SER A 87 -4.50 6.46 6.02
C SER A 87 -5.95 6.83 6.33
N SER A 88 -6.86 5.86 6.32
CA SER A 88 -8.27 6.06 6.71
C SER A 88 -8.43 6.43 8.19
N ARG A 89 -7.42 6.10 9.01
CA ARG A 89 -7.40 6.34 10.46
C ARG A 89 -7.07 7.79 10.84
N GLY A 90 -6.94 8.69 9.86
CA GLY A 90 -6.66 10.12 10.05
C GLY A 90 -5.31 10.54 9.47
N ALA A 91 -4.81 11.71 9.86
CA ALA A 91 -3.62 12.40 9.31
C ALA A 91 -2.27 11.70 9.53
N ALA A 92 -2.22 10.37 9.65
CA ALA A 92 -1.03 9.59 9.96
C ALA A 92 -0.01 9.49 8.81
N GLY A 93 -0.30 10.10 7.64
CA GLY A 93 0.65 10.19 6.54
C GLY A 93 0.02 10.05 5.16
N SER A 94 0.88 10.00 4.15
CA SER A 94 0.50 9.76 2.75
C SER A 94 1.61 9.03 2.01
N PHE A 95 1.24 8.33 0.95
CA PHE A 95 2.14 7.67 0.02
C PHE A 95 1.82 8.12 -1.39
N PHE A 96 2.85 8.55 -2.11
CA PHE A 96 2.77 8.95 -3.50
C PHE A 96 3.79 8.19 -4.34
N ARG A 97 3.38 7.65 -5.49
CA ARG A 97 4.25 7.01 -6.49
C ARG A 97 4.03 7.65 -7.86
N THR A 98 5.07 7.86 -8.65
CA THR A 98 4.97 8.33 -10.04
C THR A 98 4.93 7.16 -11.02
N THR A 99 4.60 7.48 -12.27
CA THR A 99 4.64 6.53 -13.39
C THR A 99 6.04 5.97 -13.67
N GLU A 100 7.09 6.71 -13.32
CA GLU A 100 8.50 6.30 -13.45
C GLU A 100 8.97 5.45 -12.25
N GLY A 101 8.08 5.19 -11.29
CA GLY A 101 8.39 4.40 -10.11
C GLY A 101 9.05 5.19 -8.98
N LEU A 102 9.21 6.51 -9.06
CA LEU A 102 9.65 7.31 -7.92
C LEU A 102 8.56 7.32 -6.85
N PHE A 103 8.92 7.22 -5.57
CA PHE A 103 7.94 7.39 -4.50
C PHE A 103 8.36 8.39 -3.42
N SER A 104 7.35 8.88 -2.72
CA SER A 104 7.46 9.71 -1.53
C SER A 104 6.45 9.22 -0.50
N ALA A 105 6.90 8.83 0.67
CA ALA A 105 6.04 8.49 1.80
C ALA A 105 6.25 9.51 2.92
N THR A 106 5.17 10.06 3.44
CA THR A 106 5.15 10.80 4.70
C THR A 106 4.47 9.93 5.74
N ILE A 107 5.09 9.72 6.88
CA ILE A 107 4.62 8.77 7.90
C ILE A 107 4.72 9.46 9.25
N ILE A 108 3.66 9.39 10.04
CA ILE A 108 3.70 9.78 11.44
C ILE A 108 3.83 8.51 12.28
N LEU A 109 4.95 8.37 12.97
CA LEU A 109 5.23 7.30 13.92
C LEU A 109 5.11 7.85 15.33
N GLY A 110 4.56 7.09 16.27
CA GLY A 110 4.55 7.53 17.65
C GLY A 110 4.18 6.42 18.63
N ASP A 111 4.70 6.54 19.84
CA ASP A 111 4.43 5.65 20.97
C ASP A 111 3.66 6.36 22.10
N GLY A 112 3.17 7.58 21.85
CA GLY A 112 2.49 8.44 22.81
C GLY A 112 3.43 9.33 23.64
N THR A 113 4.74 9.06 23.65
CA THR A 113 5.77 9.87 24.33
C THR A 113 6.65 10.64 23.36
N ALA A 114 6.81 10.13 22.14
CA ALA A 114 7.41 10.84 21.03
C ALA A 114 6.59 10.62 19.75
N TRP A 115 6.62 11.62 18.88
CA TRP A 115 5.98 11.60 17.57
C TRP A 115 7.00 12.03 16.51
N ASP A 116 7.22 11.17 15.54
CA ASP A 116 8.11 11.40 14.41
C ASP A 116 7.30 11.58 13.14
N THR A 117 7.50 12.72 12.46
CA THR A 117 7.07 12.88 11.06
C THR A 117 8.26 12.58 10.17
N VAL A 118 8.21 11.44 9.48
CA VAL A 118 9.28 10.95 8.60
C VAL A 118 8.84 11.08 7.15
N VAL A 119 9.71 11.63 6.32
CA VAL A 119 9.58 11.62 4.86
C VAL A 119 10.64 10.68 4.30
N ALA A 120 10.18 9.66 3.58
CA ALA A 120 11.02 8.72 2.84
C ALA A 120 10.84 8.92 1.34
N LYS A 121 11.93 8.79 0.57
CA LYS A 121 11.91 8.82 -0.89
C LYS A 121 12.75 7.68 -1.44
N GLY A 122 12.37 7.16 -2.59
CA GLY A 122 13.10 6.10 -3.27
C GLY A 122 12.38 5.61 -4.52
N TYR A 123 12.52 4.33 -4.82
CA TYR A 123 12.01 3.72 -6.04
C TYR A 123 11.12 2.51 -5.77
N CYS A 124 10.10 2.36 -6.59
CA CYS A 124 9.19 1.23 -6.66
C CYS A 124 9.50 0.38 -7.89
N THR A 125 9.63 -0.92 -7.66
CA THR A 125 9.78 -1.93 -8.72
C THR A 125 8.53 -2.77 -8.76
N LYS A 126 7.96 -2.98 -9.96
CA LYS A 126 6.82 -3.89 -10.14
C LYS A 126 7.27 -5.32 -9.84
N LEU A 127 6.45 -6.05 -9.10
CA LEU A 127 6.62 -7.48 -8.86
C LEU A 127 5.71 -8.24 -9.84
N ASP A 128 6.30 -9.17 -10.59
CA ASP A 128 5.60 -10.06 -11.53
C ASP A 128 5.10 -11.34 -10.85
#